data_AF-A0A3C0QKX8-F1
#
_entry.id   AF-A0A3C0QKX8-F1
#
_cell.length_a   1.000
_cell.length_b   1.000
_cell.length_c   1.000
_cell.angle_alpha   90.00
_cell.angle_beta   90.00
_cell.angle_gamma   90.00
#
_symmetry.space_group_name_H-M   'P 1'
#
loop_
_entity.id
_entity.type
_entity.pdbx_description
1 polymer ?
#
loop_
_entity_poly.entity_id
_entity_poly.type
_entity_poly.pdbx_seq_one_letter_code
_entity_poly.pdbx_strand_id
1 'polypeptide(L)' 'VLKDMNKPYGVIINRDGIGDDQVEKFCNNSGIKILDKIPNKREIAEYYSRGESLIEYDSKWKGRFEAIIKEIEKDLSK' A
#
# COMPACT_ATOMS: atom_id res chain seq x y z
N VAL A 1 4.38 0.36 17.86
CA VAL A 1 4.15 -1.10 17.75
C VAL A 1 5.07 -1.73 16.71
N LEU A 2 4.84 -1.62 15.39
CA LEU A 2 5.69 -2.31 14.39
C LEU A 2 7.18 -1.90 14.46
N LYS A 3 7.45 -0.61 14.70
CA LYS A 3 8.80 -0.09 14.94
C LYS A 3 9.51 -0.77 16.12
N ASP A 4 8.75 -1.17 17.13
CA ASP A 4 9.28 -1.74 18.37
C ASP A 4 9.48 -3.27 18.26
N MET A 5 8.89 -3.90 17.24
CA MET A 5 8.94 -5.36 17.03
C MET A 5 10.22 -5.83 16.33
N ASN A 6 11.10 -4.90 15.92
CA ASN A 6 12.34 -5.19 15.17
C ASN A 6 12.14 -6.15 13.98
N LYS A 7 11.07 -5.93 13.21
CA LYS A 7 10.76 -6.65 11.97
C LYS A 7 10.80 -5.68 10.79
N PRO A 8 11.17 -6.12 9.58
CA PRO A 8 10.98 -5.31 8.39
C PRO A 8 9.48 -5.05 8.19
N TYR A 9 9.13 -3.82 7.84
CA TYR A 9 7.76 -3.44 7.50
C TYR A 9 7.76 -2.35 6.43
N GLY A 10 6.63 -2.25 5.73
CA GLY A 10 6.34 -1.20 4.77
C GLY A 10 4.89 -0.76 4.87
N VAL A 11 4.55 0.31 4.17
CA VAL A 11 3.23 0.94 4.19
C VAL A 11 2.63 0.95 2.80
N ILE A 12 1.34 0.64 2.69
CA ILE A 12 0.53 0.97 1.51
C ILE A 12 -0.35 2.15 1.89
N ILE A 13 -0.27 3.25 1.14
CA ILE A 13 -1.09 4.43 1.40
C ILE A 13 -2.42 4.24 0.67
N ASN A 14 -3.52 4.22 1.41
CA ASN A 14 -4.87 4.14 0.84
C ASN A 14 -5.50 5.53 0.73
N ARG A 15 -6.36 5.73 -0.28
CA ARG A 15 -6.98 7.03 -0.61
C ARG A 15 -5.93 8.12 -0.87
N ASP A 16 -4.88 7.76 -1.59
CA ASP A 16 -3.84 8.69 -2.03
C ASP A 16 -4.43 9.87 -2.81
N GLY A 17 -3.92 11.07 -2.53
CA GLY A 17 -4.36 12.32 -3.15
C GLY A 17 -5.62 12.99 -2.55
N ILE A 18 -6.22 12.47 -1.47
CA ILE A 18 -7.38 13.13 -0.80
C ILE A 18 -6.97 14.24 0.18
N GLY A 19 -5.75 14.19 0.70
CA GLY A 19 -5.25 15.07 1.74
C GLY A 19 -3.89 15.68 1.39
N ASP A 20 -3.13 16.02 2.42
CA ASP A 20 -1.75 16.49 2.26
C ASP A 20 -0.75 15.33 2.14
N ASP A 21 0.52 15.69 1.99
CA ASP A 21 1.64 14.77 1.88
C ASP A 21 2.25 14.40 3.24
N GLN A 22 1.57 14.67 4.36
CA GLN A 22 2.15 14.44 5.70
C GLN A 22 2.49 12.97 5.95
N VAL A 23 1.65 12.04 5.48
CA VAL A 23 1.91 10.60 5.63
C VAL A 23 3.16 10.20 4.84
N GLU A 24 3.31 10.70 3.62
CA GLU A 24 4.48 10.43 2.78
C GLU A 24 5.74 11.00 3.39
N LYS A 25 5.69 12.26 3.85
CA LYS A 25 6.78 12.93 4.56
C LYS A 25 7.15 12.16 5.81
N PHE A 26 6.18 11.71 6.60
CA PHE A 26 6.43 10.91 7.78
C PHE A 26 7.14 9.60 7.44
N CYS A 27 6.67 8.88 6.42
CA CYS A 27 7.30 7.65 5.97
C CYS A 27 8.73 7.90 5.50
N ASN A 28 8.95 8.89 4.64
CA ASN A 28 10.27 9.25 4.12
C ASN A 28 11.25 9.66 5.23
N ASN A 29 10.82 10.54 6.15
CA ASN A 29 11.64 11.01 7.27
C ASN A 29 11.97 9.89 8.26
N SER A 30 11.09 8.90 8.39
CA SER A 30 11.27 7.76 9.27
C SER A 30 11.98 6.58 8.61
N GLY A 31 12.37 6.70 7.33
CA GLY A 31 12.95 5.60 6.56
C GLY A 31 11.98 4.43 6.33
N ILE A 32 10.67 4.67 6.43
CA ILE A 32 9.63 3.66 6.22
C ILE A 32 9.34 3.57 4.73
N LYS A 33 9.50 2.37 4.19
CA LYS A 33 9.23 2.08 2.78
C LYS A 33 7.74 2.16 2.47
N ILE A 34 7.39 2.97 1.48
CA ILE A 34 6.05 2.97 0.88
C ILE A 34 6.07 1.91 -0.23
N LEU A 35 5.31 0.84 -0.05
CA LEU A 35 5.23 -0.30 -0.98
C LEU A 35 4.34 0.00 -2.17
N ASP A 36 3.23 0.73 -1.94
CA ASP A 36 2.33 1.17 -3.00
C ASP A 36 1.40 2.29 -2.52
N LYS A 37 0.67 2.90 -3.47
CA LYS A 37 -0.37 3.91 -3.22
C LYS A 37 -1.66 3.61 -3.98
N ILE A 38 -2.77 3.52 -3.25
CA ILE A 38 -4.11 3.29 -3.80
C ILE A 38 -4.81 4.65 -3.93
N PRO A 39 -5.15 5.10 -5.15
CA PRO A 39 -5.72 6.43 -5.36
C PRO A 39 -7.10 6.56 -4.74
N ASN A 40 -7.45 7.77 -4.31
CA ASN A 40 -8.80 8.10 -3.89
C ASN A 40 -9.75 8.20 -5.09
N LYS A 41 -10.32 7.06 -5.51
CA LYS A 41 -11.32 6.99 -6.59
C LYS A 41 -12.65 6.48 -6.07
N ARG A 42 -13.74 7.14 -6.48
CA ARG A 42 -15.10 6.76 -6.09
C ARG A 42 -15.42 5.34 -6.55
N GLU A 43 -14.99 4.96 -7.75
CA GLU A 43 -15.21 3.63 -8.32
C GLU A 43 -14.57 2.54 -7.43
N ILE A 44 -13.38 2.78 -6.88
CA ILE A 44 -12.74 1.85 -5.94
C ILE A 44 -13.62 1.66 -4.68
N ALA A 45 -14.18 2.75 -4.15
CA ALA A 45 -15.06 2.68 -2.98
C ALA A 45 -16.37 1.92 -3.25
N GLU A 46 -16.94 2.09 -4.45
CA GLU A 46 -18.13 1.36 -4.88
C GLU A 46 -17.89 -0.14 -4.97
N TYR A 47 -16.80 -0.58 -5.62
CA TYR A 47 -16.41 -1.99 -5.70
C TYR A 47 -16.21 -2.57 -4.29
N TYR A 48 -15.45 -1.89 -3.44
CA TYR A 48 -15.25 -2.32 -2.06
C TYR A 48 -16.57 -2.44 -1.28
N SER A 49 -17.53 -1.52 -1.48
CA SER A 49 -18.84 -1.58 -0.81
C SER A 49 -19.70 -2.79 -1.20
N ARG A 50 -19.41 -3.40 -2.36
CA ARG A 50 -20.04 -4.65 -2.83
C ARG A 50 -19.30 -5.91 -2.37
N GLY A 51 -18.21 -5.75 -1.61
CA GLY A 51 -17.33 -6.86 -1.22
C GLY A 51 -16.36 -7.28 -2.32
N GLU A 52 -16.23 -6.47 -3.39
CA GLU A 52 -15.32 -6.73 -4.50
C GLU A 52 -13.93 -6.16 -4.20
N SER A 53 -12.92 -6.87 -4.65
CA SER A 53 -11.50 -6.55 -4.54
C SER A 53 -11.03 -5.56 -5.61
N LEU A 54 -9.85 -4.97 -5.39
CA LEU A 54 -9.19 -4.10 -6.38
C LEU A 54 -8.84 -4.84 -7.68
N ILE A 55 -8.66 -6.16 -7.64
CA ILE A 55 -8.38 -6.99 -8.81
C ILE A 55 -9.63 -7.10 -9.70
N GLU A 56 -10.83 -7.16 -9.09
CA GLU A 56 -12.11 -7.15 -9.81
C GLU A 56 -12.43 -5.77 -10.40
N TYR A 57 -11.95 -4.69 -9.78
CA TYR A 57 -12.02 -3.34 -10.32
C TYR A 57 -11.12 -3.12 -11.54
N ASP A 58 -9.83 -3.46 -11.43
CA ASP A 58 -8.85 -3.36 -12.52
C ASP A 58 -7.82 -4.48 -12.38
N SER A 59 -7.77 -5.38 -13.36
CA SER A 59 -6.89 -6.55 -13.35
C SER A 59 -5.40 -6.20 -13.25
N LYS A 60 -5.01 -4.96 -13.57
CA LYS A 60 -3.63 -4.45 -13.36
C LYS A 60 -3.21 -4.44 -11.90
N TRP A 61 -4.16 -4.36 -10.96
CA TRP A 61 -3.87 -4.48 -9.52
C TRP A 61 -3.23 -5.81 -9.16
N LYS A 62 -3.51 -6.89 -9.91
CA LYS A 62 -2.86 -8.18 -9.70
C LYS A 62 -1.33 -8.05 -9.80
N GLY A 63 -0.84 -7.45 -10.89
CA GLY A 63 0.60 -7.26 -11.10
C GLY A 63 1.24 -6.35 -10.05
N ARG A 64 0.50 -5.34 -9.56
CA ARG A 64 0.96 -4.47 -8.46
C ARG A 64 1.10 -5.26 -7.16
N PHE A 65 0.11 -6.05 -6.78
CA PHE A 65 0.19 -6.88 -5.57
C PHE A 65 1.26 -7.96 -5.67
N GLU A 66 1.44 -8.58 -6.83
CA GLU A 66 2.55 -9.53 -7.06
C GLU A 66 3.91 -8.87 -6.89
N ALA A 67 4.09 -7.62 -7.35
CA ALA A 67 5.32 -6.86 -7.14
C ALA A 67 5.55 -6.54 -5.66
N ILE A 68 4.50 -6.16 -4.91
CA ILE A 68 4.59 -5.92 -3.47
C ILE A 68 4.99 -7.19 -2.72
N ILE A 69 4.39 -8.34 -3.03
CA ILE A 69 4.71 -9.63 -2.40
C ILE A 69 6.18 -9.98 -2.65
N LYS A 70 6.66 -9.88 -3.89
CA LYS A 70 8.08 -10.12 -4.21
C LYS A 70 9.02 -9.22 -3.42
N GLU A 71 8.64 -7.96 -3.23
CA GLU A 71 9.45 -7.02 -2.45
C GLU A 71 9.47 -7.38 -0.95
N ILE A 72 8.35 -7.85 -0.40
CA ILE A 72 8.28 -8.37 0.98
C ILE A 72 9.14 -9.63 1.12
N GLU A 73 9.06 -10.58 0.19
CA GLU A 73 9.87 -11.82 0.20
C GLU A 73 11.37 -11.51 0.16
N LYS A 74 11.78 -10.52 -0.63
CA LYS A 74 13.16 -10.03 -0.68
C LYS A 74 13.63 -9.42 0.64
N ASP A 75 12.74 -8.74 1.37
CA ASP A 75 13.08 -8.16 2.67
C ASP A 75 13.08 -9.21 3.79
N LEU A 76 12.37 -10.33 3.65
CA LEU A 76 12.37 -11.46 4.60
C LEU A 76 13.58 -12.40 4.47
N SER A 77 14.23 -12.40 3.31
CA SER A 77 15.41 -13.24 3.00
C SER A 77 16.75 -12.58 3.34
N LYS A 78 16.72 -11.40 3.98
CA LYS A 78 17.88 -10.69 4.53
C LYS A 78 18.01 -10.95 6.02
#